data_AF-A0A948ZLP1-F1
#
_entry.id   AF-A0A948ZLP1-F1
#
_cell.length_a   1.000
_cell.length_b   1.000
_cell.length_c   1.000
_cell.angle_alpha   90.00
_cell.angle_beta   90.00
_cell.angle_gamma   90.00
#
_symmetry.space_group_name_H-M   'P 1'
#
loop_
_entity.id
_entity.type
_entity.pdbx_description
1 polymer ?
#
loop_
_entity_poly.entity_id
_entity_poly.type
_entity_poly.pdbx_seq_one_letter_code
_entity_poly.pdbx_strand_id
1 'polypeptide(L)'
;MEEFNAMLIIWLIYAGLAAVPSVPIIFFGRKRIHWRTWELLALVIPFAVWMCLMFSELSTGKSLANLGEPFFFSFAVPVAALARVAVGTRVNEKIFAGILIAALCGVAAAVFFMVPSLPE
;
A
#
# COMPACT_ATOMS: atom_id res chain seq x y z
N MET A 1 -2.89 23.12 7.70
CA MET A 1 -1.48 22.67 7.81
C MET A 1 -1.35 21.45 8.72
N GLU A 2 -2.06 21.41 9.85
CA GLU A 2 -2.00 20.26 10.78
C GLU A 2 -2.45 18.93 10.16
N GLU A 3 -3.57 18.91 9.44
CA GLU A 3 -4.09 17.69 8.79
C GLU A 3 -3.13 17.14 7.72
N PHE A 4 -2.55 18.03 6.90
CA PHE A 4 -1.56 17.64 5.89
C PHE A 4 -0.32 17.02 6.54
N ASN A 5 0.17 17.61 7.63
CA ASN A 5 1.30 17.07 8.38
C ASN A 5 0.96 15.70 9.00
N ALA A 6 -0.26 15.53 9.53
CA ALA A 6 -0.73 14.24 10.03
C ALA A 6 -0.76 13.17 8.92
N MET A 7 -1.31 13.51 7.75
CA MET A 7 -1.35 12.59 6.60
C MET A 7 0.04 12.19 6.11
N LEU A 8 1.00 13.13 6.10
CA LEU A 8 2.39 12.83 5.79
C LEU A 8 3.02 11.88 6.80
N ILE A 9 2.78 12.09 8.10
CA ILE A 9 3.30 11.19 9.15
C ILE A 9 2.72 9.78 8.98
N ILE A 10 1.42 9.66 8.73
CA ILE A 10 0.77 8.36 8.54
C ILE A 10 1.30 7.68 7.28
N TRP A 11 1.48 8.43 6.20
CA TRP A 11 2.10 7.93 4.98
C TRP A 11 3.51 7.40 5.25
N LEU A 12 4.34 8.14 5.99
CA LEU A 12 5.70 7.73 6.34
C LEU A 12 5.70 6.45 7.18
N ILE A 13 4.76 6.32 8.12
CA ILE A 13 4.61 5.11 8.94
C ILE A 13 4.21 3.93 8.05
N TYR A 14 3.18 4.09 7.22
CA TYR A 14 2.75 3.09 6.23
C TYR A 14 3.89 2.67 5.31
N ALA A 15 4.61 3.64 4.74
CA ALA A 15 5.71 3.41 3.82
C ALA A 15 6.88 2.70 4.53
N GLY A 16 7.19 3.08 5.78
CA GLY A 16 8.20 2.42 6.60
C GLY A 16 7.85 0.96 6.87
N LEU A 17 6.62 0.69 7.29
CA LEU A 17 6.13 -0.66 7.57
C LEU A 17 6.07 -1.55 6.33
N ALA A 18 5.75 -0.98 5.18
CA ALA A 18 5.82 -1.68 3.91
C ALA A 18 7.27 -1.90 3.47
N ALA A 19 8.13 -0.89 3.60
CA ALA A 19 9.50 -0.92 3.09
C ALA A 19 10.41 -1.85 3.90
N VAL A 20 10.38 -1.80 5.23
CA VAL A 20 11.24 -2.63 6.11
C VAL A 20 11.23 -4.12 5.73
N PRO A 21 10.07 -4.80 5.62
CA PRO A 21 10.00 -6.18 5.17
C PRO A 21 10.24 -6.34 3.66
N SER A 22 9.92 -5.34 2.83
CA SER A 22 10.10 -5.41 1.38
C SER A 22 11.57 -5.31 0.95
N VAL A 23 12.41 -4.57 1.67
CA VAL A 23 13.84 -4.39 1.37
C VAL A 23 14.58 -5.72 1.22
N PRO A 24 14.53 -6.67 2.18
CA PRO A 24 15.21 -7.95 2.00
C PRO A 24 14.64 -8.75 0.81
N ILE A 25 13.32 -8.71 0.59
CA ILE A 25 12.67 -9.40 -0.54
C ILE A 25 13.19 -8.87 -1.88
N ILE A 26 13.24 -7.54 -2.02
CA ILE A 26 13.74 -6.87 -3.22
C ILE A 26 15.23 -7.17 -3.40
N PHE A 27 16.02 -7.07 -2.33
CA PHE A 27 17.47 -7.29 -2.36
C PHE A 27 17.84 -8.71 -2.78
N PHE A 28 17.20 -9.74 -2.21
CA PHE A 28 17.44 -11.13 -2.60
C PHE A 28 16.77 -11.48 -3.94
N GLY A 29 15.63 -10.87 -4.24
CA GLY A 29 14.87 -11.06 -5.47
C GLY A 29 15.47 -10.38 -6.71
N ARG A 30 16.40 -9.43 -6.55
CA ARG A 30 17.01 -8.66 -7.67
C ARG A 30 17.72 -9.50 -8.72
N LYS A 31 18.14 -10.73 -8.37
CA LYS A 31 18.75 -11.67 -9.34
C LYS A 31 17.71 -12.43 -10.17
N ARG A 32 16.44 -12.39 -9.76
CA ARG A 32 15.33 -13.12 -10.42
C ARG A 32 14.44 -12.24 -11.30
N ILE A 33 14.37 -10.94 -11.02
CA ILE A 33 13.49 -9.98 -11.71
C ILE A 33 14.10 -8.58 -11.77
N HIS A 34 13.65 -7.77 -12.73
CA HIS A 34 14.05 -6.38 -12.89
C HIS A 34 13.07 -5.45 -12.18
N TRP A 35 13.52 -4.88 -11.06
CA TRP A 35 12.78 -3.85 -10.33
C TRP A 35 12.93 -2.51 -11.03
N ARG A 36 11.82 -1.87 -11.37
CA ARG A 36 11.80 -0.53 -11.98
C ARG A 36 11.41 0.51 -10.94
N THR A 37 11.94 1.72 -11.06
CA THR A 37 11.68 2.81 -10.10
C THR A 37 10.19 3.15 -9.97
N TRP A 38 9.42 3.03 -11.05
CA TRP A 38 7.98 3.29 -11.00
C TRP A 38 7.21 2.29 -10.12
N GLU A 39 7.79 1.13 -9.79
CA GLU A 39 7.15 0.17 -8.89
C GLU A 39 7.11 0.66 -7.44
N LEU A 40 7.88 1.71 -7.10
CA LEU A 40 7.75 2.46 -5.85
C LEU A 40 6.38 3.14 -5.73
N LEU A 41 5.62 3.27 -6.82
CA LEU A 41 4.21 3.70 -6.77
C LEU A 41 3.34 2.75 -5.93
N ALA A 42 3.78 1.51 -5.67
CA ALA A 42 3.15 0.62 -4.70
C ALA A 42 3.12 1.18 -3.27
N LEU A 43 3.98 2.14 -2.93
CA LEU A 43 4.02 2.85 -1.64
C LEU A 43 3.24 4.18 -1.65
N VAL A 44 2.69 4.58 -2.79
CA VAL A 44 2.04 5.90 -2.94
C VAL A 44 0.59 5.72 -3.36
N ILE A 45 0.33 4.97 -4.44
CA ILE A 45 -1.00 4.88 -5.03
C ILE A 45 -2.01 4.21 -4.08
N PRO A 46 -1.73 3.07 -3.43
CA PRO A 46 -2.70 2.44 -2.52
C PRO A 46 -3.06 3.36 -1.36
N PHE A 47 -2.07 4.09 -0.81
CA PHE A 47 -2.30 5.06 0.24
C PHE A 47 -3.13 6.25 -0.25
N ALA A 48 -2.85 6.76 -1.45
CA ALA A 48 -3.64 7.82 -2.07
C ALA A 48 -5.09 7.38 -2.31
N VAL A 49 -5.33 6.14 -2.72
CA VAL A 49 -6.69 5.59 -2.86
C VAL A 49 -7.43 5.59 -1.52
N TRP A 50 -6.79 5.09 -0.46
CA TRP A 50 -7.36 5.11 0.89
C TRP A 50 -7.64 6.55 1.36
N MET A 51 -6.70 7.48 1.13
CA MET A 51 -6.84 8.89 1.47
C MET A 51 -8.03 9.52 0.73
N CYS A 52 -8.16 9.28 -0.57
CA CYS A 52 -9.30 9.77 -1.35
C CYS A 52 -10.64 9.24 -0.81
N LEU A 53 -10.69 7.98 -0.37
CA LEU A 53 -11.88 7.41 0.26
C LEU A 53 -12.18 8.09 1.60
N MET A 54 -11.17 8.31 2.44
CA MET A 54 -11.29 8.99 3.74
C MET A 54 -11.81 10.43 3.61
N PHE A 55 -11.46 11.14 2.54
CA PHE A 55 -11.97 12.51 2.29
C PHE A 55 -13.21 12.57 1.40
N SER A 56 -13.75 11.43 1.00
CA SER A 56 -14.98 11.37 0.20
C SER A 56 -16.23 11.28 1.08
N GLU A 57 -17.40 11.51 0.47
CA GLU A 57 -18.71 11.31 1.11
C GLU A 57 -18.93 9.87 1.59
N LEU A 58 -18.12 8.90 1.16
CA LEU A 58 -18.18 7.51 1.60
C LEU A 58 -17.57 7.29 3.00
N SER A 59 -16.94 8.31 3.57
CA SER A 59 -16.29 8.25 4.89
C SER A 59 -17.25 8.43 6.07
N THR A 60 -18.56 8.24 5.86
CA THR A 60 -19.58 8.42 6.90
C THR A 60 -19.26 7.64 8.18
N GLY A 61 -19.02 8.38 9.26
CA GLY A 61 -18.73 7.84 10.59
C GLY A 61 -17.27 7.47 10.86
N LYS A 62 -16.37 7.52 9.87
CA LYS A 62 -14.93 7.33 10.10
C LYS A 62 -14.34 8.60 10.71
N SER A 63 -13.54 8.43 11.76
CA SER A 63 -12.90 9.54 12.47
C SER A 63 -11.39 9.51 12.32
N LEU A 64 -10.68 10.45 12.97
CA LEU A 64 -9.23 10.39 13.10
C LEU A 64 -8.75 9.14 13.89
N ALA A 65 -9.61 8.46 14.64
CA ALA A 65 -9.26 7.18 15.25
C ALA A 65 -9.03 6.08 14.18
N ASN A 66 -9.59 6.23 12.98
CA ASN A 66 -9.40 5.32 11.84
C ASN A 66 -8.08 5.55 11.07
N LEU A 67 -7.24 6.49 11.50
CA LEU A 67 -5.90 6.71 10.92
C LEU A 67 -4.95 5.51 11.10
N GLY A 68 -5.38 4.50 11.87
CA GLY A 68 -4.70 3.21 11.98
C GLY A 68 -4.93 2.25 10.80
N GLU A 69 -5.84 2.55 9.88
CA GLU A 69 -6.16 1.64 8.77
C GLU A 69 -4.98 1.35 7.82
N PRO A 70 -4.10 2.32 7.50
CA PRO A 70 -2.88 2.09 6.74
C PRO A 70 -1.96 1.02 7.32
N PHE A 71 -1.99 0.77 8.63
CA PHE A 71 -1.22 -0.34 9.21
C PHE A 71 -1.65 -1.69 8.63
N PHE A 72 -2.96 -1.92 8.43
CA PHE A 72 -3.47 -3.22 7.99
C PHE A 72 -3.06 -3.56 6.56
N PHE A 73 -3.12 -2.59 5.63
CA PHE A 73 -2.75 -2.85 4.23
C PHE A 73 -1.26 -2.62 3.93
N SER A 74 -0.47 -2.07 4.86
CA SER A 74 0.99 -1.95 4.70
C SER A 74 1.69 -3.29 4.44
N PHE A 75 1.23 -4.36 5.10
CA PHE A 75 1.76 -5.71 4.93
C PHE A 75 1.38 -6.38 3.61
N ALA A 76 0.42 -5.83 2.85
CA ALA A 76 0.12 -6.32 1.51
C ALA A 76 1.28 -6.05 0.53
N VAL A 77 2.06 -4.98 0.75
CA VAL A 77 3.20 -4.61 -0.11
C VAL A 77 4.31 -5.67 -0.13
N PRO A 78 4.85 -6.16 1.02
CA PRO A 78 5.84 -7.23 1.00
C PRO A 78 5.27 -8.54 0.43
N VAL A 79 3.97 -8.83 0.62
CA VAL A 79 3.32 -9.99 -0.02
C VAL A 79 3.31 -9.84 -1.54
N ALA A 80 3.00 -8.66 -2.07
CA ALA A 80 3.09 -8.37 -3.49
C ALA A 80 4.54 -8.50 -4.01
N ALA A 81 5.52 -8.04 -3.24
CA ALA A 81 6.94 -8.20 -3.57
C ALA A 81 7.35 -9.69 -3.63
N LEU A 82 6.91 -10.51 -2.67
CA LEU A 82 7.13 -11.96 -2.66
C LEU A 82 6.48 -12.64 -3.87
N ALA A 83 5.21 -12.32 -4.16
CA ALA A 83 4.49 -12.84 -5.30
C ALA A 83 5.25 -12.55 -6.61
N ARG A 84 5.78 -11.33 -6.75
CA ARG A 84 6.61 -10.93 -7.88
C ARG A 84 7.88 -11.76 -8.02
N VAL A 85 8.61 -11.95 -6.93
CA VAL A 85 9.84 -12.76 -6.92
C VAL A 85 9.54 -14.24 -7.19
N ALA A 86 8.41 -14.75 -6.69
CA ALA A 86 7.98 -16.13 -6.89
C ALA A 86 7.58 -16.42 -8.33
N VAL A 87 6.86 -15.49 -8.97
CA VAL A 87 6.49 -15.58 -10.39
C VAL A 87 7.73 -15.46 -11.28
N GLY A 88 8.66 -14.57 -10.94
CA GLY A 88 9.89 -14.37 -11.70
C GLY A 88 9.63 -13.73 -13.06
N THR A 89 10.38 -14.14 -14.08
CA THR A 89 10.23 -13.69 -15.48
C THR A 89 9.28 -14.55 -16.31
N ARG A 90 8.46 -15.40 -15.67
CA ARG A 90 7.51 -16.28 -16.36
C ARG A 90 6.38 -15.53 -17.07
N VAL A 91 6.12 -14.29 -16.66
CA VAL A 91 5.10 -13.41 -17.22
C VAL A 91 5.72 -12.06 -17.57
N ASN A 92 4.98 -11.23 -18.31
CA ASN A 92 5.42 -9.87 -18.61
C ASN A 92 5.56 -9.06 -17.31
N GLU A 93 6.81 -8.74 -16.95
CA GLU A 93 7.16 -8.07 -15.68
C GLU A 93 6.39 -6.76 -15.48
N LYS A 94 6.22 -5.95 -16.54
CA LYS A 94 5.53 -4.66 -16.45
C LYS A 94 4.04 -4.83 -16.20
N ILE A 95 3.40 -5.78 -16.89
CA ILE A 95 1.96 -6.03 -16.73
C ILE A 95 1.72 -6.58 -15.32
N PHE A 96 2.53 -7.54 -14.88
CA PHE A 96 2.39 -8.12 -13.54
C PHE A 96 2.61 -7.09 -12.43
N ALA A 97 3.59 -6.19 -12.60
CA ALA A 97 3.79 -5.04 -11.74
C ALA A 97 2.52 -4.18 -11.59
N GLY A 98 1.91 -3.83 -12.73
CA GLY A 98 0.71 -3.01 -12.77
C GLY A 98 -0.46 -3.71 -12.09
N ILE A 99 -0.63 -5.01 -12.32
CA ILE A 99 -1.65 -5.84 -11.67
C ILE A 99 -1.44 -5.85 -10.15
N LEU A 100 -0.20 -6.03 -9.67
CA LEU A 100 0.08 -6.02 -8.23
C LEU A 100 -0.23 -4.67 -7.60
N ILE A 101 0.12 -3.55 -8.25
CA ILE A 101 -0.24 -2.21 -7.74
C ILE A 101 -1.76 -2.03 -7.71
N ALA A 102 -2.47 -2.41 -8.78
CA ALA A 102 -3.93 -2.36 -8.80
C ALA A 102 -4.56 -3.23 -7.71
N ALA A 103 -4.01 -4.42 -7.47
CA ALA A 103 -4.43 -5.30 -6.38
C ALA A 103 -4.20 -4.67 -5.00
N LEU A 104 -3.06 -4.00 -4.78
CA LEU A 104 -2.80 -3.26 -3.54
C LEU A 104 -3.81 -2.13 -3.32
N CYS A 105 -4.22 -1.42 -4.37
CA CYS A 105 -5.31 -0.45 -4.28
C CYS A 105 -6.64 -1.10 -3.89
N GLY A 106 -6.93 -2.28 -4.44
CA GLY A 106 -8.10 -3.07 -4.05
C GLY A 106 -8.06 -3.47 -2.58
N VAL A 107 -6.89 -3.86 -2.05
CA VAL A 107 -6.72 -4.16 -0.62
C VAL A 107 -6.93 -2.91 0.23
N ALA A 108 -6.38 -1.76 -0.17
CA ALA A 108 -6.57 -0.50 0.55
C ALA A 108 -8.06 -0.10 0.63
N ALA A 109 -8.79 -0.22 -0.48
CA ALA A 109 -10.23 0.01 -0.52
C ALA A 109 -11.01 -1.01 0.31
N ALA A 110 -10.64 -2.30 0.26
CA ALA A 110 -11.28 -3.34 1.05
C ALA A 110 -11.10 -3.08 2.56
N VAL A 111 -9.89 -2.73 3.00
CA VAL A 111 -9.61 -2.34 4.39
C VAL A 111 -10.47 -1.15 4.80
N PHE A 112 -10.58 -0.13 3.95
CA PHE A 112 -11.44 1.03 4.24
C PHE A 112 -12.90 0.63 4.51
N PHE A 113 -13.49 -0.25 3.71
CA PHE A 113 -14.89 -0.67 3.91
C PHE A 113 -15.09 -1.73 4.99
N MET A 114 -14.07 -2.55 5.28
CA MET A 114 -14.18 -3.67 6.22
C MET A 114 -13.80 -3.31 7.65
N VAL A 115 -12.91 -2.34 7.86
CA VAL A 115 -12.53 -1.91 9.21
C VAL A 115 -13.66 -1.03 9.77
N PRO A 116 -14.25 -1.41 10.92
CA PRO A 116 -15.33 -0.64 11.51
C PRO A 116 -14.86 0.76 11.88
N SER A 117 -15.78 1.72 11.78
CA SER A 117 -15.55 3.08 12.22
C SER A 117 -15.33 3.13 13.73
N LEU A 118 -14.28 3.80 14.18
CA LEU A 118 -13.99 3.99 15.59
C LEU A 118 -14.55 5.35 16.03
N PRO A 119 -15.35 5.40 17.12
CA PRO A 119 -15.77 6.67 17.69
C PRO A 119 -14.56 7.43 18.27
N GLU A 120 -14.66 8.76 18.29
CA GLU A 120 -13.64 9.67 18.83
C GLU A 120 -13.51 9.57 20.36
#